data_AF-A0A2H0VAL7-F1
#
_entry.id   AF-A0A2H0VAL7-F1
#
_cell.length_a   1.000
_cell.length_b   1.000
_cell.length_c   1.000
_cell.angle_alpha   90.00
_cell.angle_beta   90.00
_cell.angle_gamma   90.00
#
_symmetry.space_group_name_H-M   'P 1'
#
loop_
_entity.id
_entity.type
_entity.pdbx_description
1 polymer ?
#
loop_
_entity_poly.entity_id
_entity_poly.type
_entity_poly.pdbx_seq_one_letter_code
_entity_poly.pdbx_strand_id
1 'polypeptide(L)'
;MLKNQNCLPGGGERFFKESENKKQSLKPHQKYQLISALGWPPALLCRITEVSKSGYYKWLKDSGKQPKDYEDYLLVKEIFEKGKKKLGWRPIQMRLNNGYGLIMNHKKIRRIM
;
A
#
# COMPACT_ATOMS: atom_id res chain seq x y z
N MET A 1 18.37 53.02 -32.07
CA MET A 1 18.90 52.58 -30.77
C MET A 1 18.22 53.37 -29.68
N LEU A 2 17.57 52.73 -28.70
CA LEU A 2 17.56 53.09 -27.29
C LEU A 2 16.73 52.04 -26.54
N LYS A 3 17.19 51.70 -25.35
CA LYS A 3 17.02 50.42 -24.68
C LYS A 3 15.72 50.37 -23.87
N ASN A 4 15.09 49.20 -23.87
CA ASN A 4 14.20 48.71 -22.82
C ASN A 4 14.81 48.94 -21.45
N GLN A 5 14.14 49.73 -20.58
CA GLN A 5 14.26 49.65 -19.13
C GLN A 5 12.94 50.11 -18.51
N ASN A 6 12.25 49.20 -17.81
CA ASN A 6 11.69 49.41 -16.47
C ASN A 6 10.82 48.21 -16.09
N CYS A 7 11.48 47.19 -15.53
CA CYS A 7 10.84 46.18 -14.70
C CYS A 7 10.73 46.75 -13.27
N LEU A 8 9.52 46.87 -12.73
CA LEU A 8 9.30 47.08 -11.29
C LEU A 8 8.58 45.84 -10.73
N PRO A 9 9.12 45.18 -9.69
CA PRO A 9 8.55 43.95 -9.16
C PRO A 9 7.31 44.25 -8.33
N GLY A 10 6.17 43.71 -8.76
CA GLY A 10 4.94 43.66 -7.97
C GLY A 10 5.13 42.77 -6.73
N GLY A 11 5.59 43.37 -5.64
CA GLY A 11 5.63 42.76 -4.31
C GLY A 11 4.23 42.70 -3.71
N GLY A 12 3.39 41.79 -4.22
CA GLY A 12 2.18 41.39 -3.51
C GLY A 12 2.61 40.66 -2.24
N GLU A 13 2.37 41.26 -1.08
CA GLU A 13 2.46 40.58 0.21
C GLU A 13 1.69 39.26 0.09
N ARG A 14 2.42 38.13 0.20
CA ARG A 14 1.78 36.82 0.23
C ARG A 14 1.03 36.77 1.55
N PHE A 15 -0.26 37.05 1.49
CA PHE A 15 -1.21 36.75 2.55
C PHE A 15 -1.02 35.26 2.89
N PHE A 16 -0.23 34.97 3.94
CA PHE A 16 -0.07 33.63 4.46
C PHE A 16 -1.43 33.25 5.02
N LYS A 17 -2.22 32.53 4.22
CA LYS A 17 -3.46 31.95 4.67
C LYS A 17 -3.08 30.94 5.74
N GLU A 18 -3.31 31.31 6.99
CA GLU A 18 -3.14 30.44 8.15
C GLU A 18 -3.94 29.17 7.87
N SER A 19 -3.24 28.03 7.74
CA SER A 19 -3.90 26.79 7.35
C SER A 19 -4.68 26.29 8.55
N GLU A 20 -6.00 26.45 8.52
CA GLU A 20 -6.90 25.80 9.47
C GLU A 20 -6.52 24.32 9.59
N ASN A 21 -6.29 23.93 10.84
CA ASN A 21 -5.85 22.63 11.30
C ASN A 21 -6.53 21.50 10.50
N LYS A 22 -5.82 20.90 9.53
CA LYS A 22 -6.33 19.76 8.77
C LYS A 22 -6.58 18.64 9.76
N LYS A 23 -7.85 18.37 10.09
CA LYS A 23 -8.26 17.14 10.80
C LYS A 23 -7.69 15.95 10.02
N GLN A 24 -6.59 15.39 10.50
CA GLN A 24 -5.93 14.29 9.83
C GLN A 24 -6.82 13.05 10.00
N SER A 25 -7.63 12.75 8.98
CA SER A 25 -8.58 11.63 9.02
C SER A 25 -7.82 10.30 8.96
N LEU A 26 -8.02 9.46 9.97
CA LEU A 26 -7.45 8.11 10.01
C LEU A 26 -8.01 7.26 8.85
N LYS A 27 -7.13 6.46 8.23
CA LYS A 27 -7.57 5.49 7.21
C LYS A 27 -8.51 4.47 7.85
N PRO A 28 -9.50 3.93 7.11
CA PRO A 28 -10.44 2.94 7.65
C PRO A 28 -9.76 1.75 8.32
N HIS A 29 -8.64 1.27 7.75
CA HIS A 29 -7.84 0.20 8.34
C HIS A 29 -7.34 0.50 9.76
N GLN A 30 -6.86 1.72 10.00
CA GLN A 30 -6.37 2.15 11.31
C GLN A 30 -7.52 2.24 12.31
N LYS A 31 -8.69 2.73 11.86
CA LYS A 31 -9.91 2.73 12.68
C LYS A 31 -10.28 1.30 13.09
N TYR A 32 -10.28 0.34 12.16
CA TYR A 32 -10.60 -1.06 12.48
C TYR A 32 -9.59 -1.71 13.43
N GLN A 33 -8.30 -1.42 13.28
CA GLN A 33 -7.26 -1.86 14.20
C GLN A 33 -7.52 -1.36 15.63
N LEU A 34 -7.85 -0.08 15.79
CA LEU A 34 -8.21 0.49 17.09
C LEU A 34 -9.44 -0.19 17.68
N ILE A 35 -10.49 -0.41 16.87
CA ILE A 35 -11.70 -1.11 17.33
C ILE A 35 -11.37 -2.51 17.86
N SER A 36 -10.51 -3.25 17.15
CA SER A 36 -10.07 -4.58 17.55
C SER A 36 -9.23 -4.58 18.83
N ALA A 37 -8.41 -3.54 19.05
CA ALA A 37 -7.49 -3.46 20.19
C ALA A 37 -8.18 -3.06 21.51
N LEU A 38 -9.27 -2.30 21.45
CA LEU A 38 -9.94 -1.74 22.62
C LEU A 38 -10.74 -2.76 23.45
N GLY A 39 -11.06 -3.94 22.89
CA GLY A 39 -11.76 -5.01 23.61
C GLY A 39 -13.20 -4.68 24.04
N TRP A 40 -13.76 -3.56 23.58
CA TRP A 40 -15.13 -3.12 23.86
C TRP A 40 -16.11 -3.61 22.80
N PRO A 41 -17.44 -3.53 23.04
CA PRO A 41 -18.45 -3.93 22.06
C PRO A 41 -18.24 -3.24 20.69
N PRO A 42 -18.02 -3.99 19.60
CA PRO A 42 -17.73 -3.40 18.29
C PRO A 42 -18.83 -2.47 17.78
N ALA A 43 -20.08 -2.71 18.18
CA ALA A 43 -21.21 -1.87 17.79
C ALA A 43 -21.11 -0.43 18.32
N LEU A 44 -20.58 -0.27 19.54
CA LEU A 44 -20.38 1.04 20.17
C LEU A 44 -19.16 1.74 19.57
N LEU A 45 -18.06 1.00 19.42
CA LEU A 45 -16.82 1.54 18.84
C LEU A 45 -16.99 1.97 17.37
N CYS A 46 -17.75 1.21 16.57
CA CYS A 46 -18.09 1.59 15.19
C CYS A 46 -18.89 2.90 15.14
N ARG A 47 -19.77 3.13 16.13
CA ARG A 47 -20.56 4.37 16.24
C ARG A 47 -19.68 5.57 16.57
N ILE A 48 -18.70 5.41 17.47
CA ILE A 48 -17.77 6.48 17.87
C ILE A 48 -16.81 6.84 16.74
N THR A 49 -16.31 5.84 16.01
CA THR A 49 -15.32 6.01 14.96
C THR A 49 -15.92 6.32 13.58
N GLU A 50 -17.25 6.37 13.49
CA GLU A 50 -18.03 6.61 12.27
C GLU A 50 -17.68 5.62 11.14
N VAL A 51 -17.57 4.33 11.48
CA VAL A 51 -17.36 3.27 10.49
C VAL A 51 -18.55 2.32 10.43
N SER A 52 -18.76 1.69 9.27
CA SER A 52 -19.80 0.69 9.14
C SER A 52 -19.41 -0.61 9.84
N LYS A 53 -20.39 -1.23 10.52
CA LYS A 53 -20.21 -2.56 11.14
C LYS A 53 -19.81 -3.61 10.09
N SER A 54 -20.42 -3.56 8.91
CA SER A 54 -20.11 -4.47 7.80
C SER A 54 -18.67 -4.33 7.33
N GLY A 55 -18.13 -3.11 7.26
CA GLY A 55 -16.73 -2.85 6.95
C GLY A 55 -15.78 -3.44 7.99
N TYR A 56 -16.10 -3.26 9.28
CA TYR A 56 -15.33 -3.84 10.38
C TYR A 56 -15.28 -5.37 10.32
N TYR A 57 -16.44 -6.04 10.20
CA TYR A 57 -16.46 -7.51 10.14
C TYR A 57 -15.82 -8.08 8.87
N LYS A 58 -15.93 -7.38 7.74
CA LYS A 58 -15.20 -7.74 6.53
C LYS A 58 -13.69 -7.66 6.76
N TRP A 59 -13.22 -6.56 7.33
CA TRP A 59 -11.82 -6.40 7.69
C TRP A 59 -11.36 -7.47 8.68
N LEU A 60 -12.15 -7.77 9.72
CA LEU A 60 -11.83 -8.78 10.73
C LEU A 60 -11.69 -10.19 10.11
N LYS A 61 -12.51 -10.51 9.11
CA LYS A 61 -12.42 -11.77 8.36
C LYS A 61 -11.13 -11.87 7.53
N ASP A 62 -10.58 -10.75 7.09
CA ASP A 62 -9.43 -10.70 6.21
C ASP A 62 -8.12 -10.35 6.94
N SER A 63 -8.18 -9.75 8.14
CA SER A 63 -7.01 -9.30 8.91
C SER A 63 -6.10 -10.44 9.38
N GLY A 64 -6.65 -11.65 9.55
CA GLY A 64 -5.91 -12.85 9.94
C GLY A 64 -5.54 -13.77 8.77
N LYS A 65 -5.93 -13.44 7.53
CA LYS A 65 -5.66 -14.30 6.38
C LYS A 65 -4.32 -13.95 5.76
N GLN A 66 -3.47 -14.96 5.63
CA GLN A 66 -2.34 -14.93 4.73
C GLN A 66 -2.84 -14.59 3.31
N PRO A 67 -2.15 -13.70 2.56
CA PRO A 67 -2.45 -13.49 1.16
C PRO A 67 -2.43 -14.84 0.42
N LYS A 68 -3.43 -15.10 -0.43
CA LYS A 68 -3.55 -16.38 -1.14
C LYS A 68 -2.30 -16.75 -1.95
N ASP A 69 -1.58 -15.73 -2.43
CA ASP A 69 -0.35 -15.87 -3.23
C ASP A 69 0.94 -15.73 -2.39
N TYR A 70 0.85 -15.77 -1.05
CA TYR A 70 2.02 -15.57 -0.18
C TYR A 70 3.07 -16.66 -0.36
N GLU A 71 2.65 -17.93 -0.43
CA GLU A 71 3.56 -19.06 -0.65
C GLU A 71 4.26 -18.98 -2.01
N ASP A 72 3.52 -18.60 -3.06
CA ASP A 72 4.10 -18.39 -4.38
C ASP A 72 5.11 -17.24 -4.38
N TYR A 73 4.81 -16.16 -3.64
CA TYR A 73 5.73 -15.05 -3.43
C TYR A 73 7.02 -15.51 -2.76
N LEU A 74 6.94 -16.35 -1.71
CA LEU A 74 8.11 -16.88 -1.01
C LEU A 74 9.01 -17.69 -1.95
N LEU A 75 8.44 -18.59 -2.76
CA LEU A 75 9.19 -19.42 -3.70
C LEU A 75 9.88 -18.58 -4.79
N VAL A 76 9.15 -17.64 -5.40
CA VAL A 76 9.72 -16.76 -6.42
C VAL A 76 10.83 -15.89 -5.82
N LYS A 77 10.61 -15.35 -4.62
CA LYS A 77 11.60 -14.55 -3.89
C LYS A 77 12.86 -15.37 -3.59
N GLU A 78 12.72 -16.59 -3.11
CA GLU A 78 13.85 -17.48 -2.81
C GLU A 78 14.73 -17.68 -4.06
N ILE A 79 14.11 -17.98 -5.21
CA ILE A 79 14.84 -18.19 -6.47
C ILE A 79 15.49 -16.89 -6.96
N PHE A 80 14.80 -15.76 -6.79
CA PHE A 80 15.32 -14.44 -7.17
C PHE A 80 16.55 -14.05 -6.33
N GLU A 81 16.51 -14.29 -5.02
CA GLU A 81 17.63 -14.05 -4.11
C GLU A 81 18.82 -14.99 -4.41
N LYS A 82 18.56 -16.30 -4.61
CA LYS A 82 19.59 -17.26 -5.10
C LYS A 82 20.21 -16.82 -6.43
N GLY A 83 19.45 -16.09 -7.24
CA GLY A 83 19.85 -15.51 -8.51
C GLY A 83 20.64 -14.20 -8.43
N LYS A 84 21.03 -13.75 -7.23
CA LYS A 84 21.66 -12.45 -7.00
C LYS A 84 20.82 -11.27 -7.52
N LYS A 85 19.49 -11.41 -7.55
CA LYS A 85 18.54 -10.37 -8.00
C LYS A 85 18.68 -9.92 -9.46
N LYS A 86 19.38 -10.69 -10.29
CA LYS A 86 19.59 -10.38 -11.72
C LYS A 86 18.66 -11.18 -12.64
N LEU A 87 17.90 -12.12 -12.08
CA LEU A 87 17.04 -13.00 -12.85
C LEU A 87 15.75 -12.30 -13.22
N GLY A 88 15.40 -12.33 -14.51
CA GLY A 88 14.05 -12.00 -14.96
C GLY A 88 13.08 -13.18 -14.78
N TRP A 89 11.88 -13.05 -15.33
CA TRP A 89 10.82 -14.05 -15.14
C TRP A 89 11.09 -15.38 -15.82
N ARG A 90 11.79 -15.38 -16.96
CA ARG A 90 12.08 -16.62 -17.71
C ARG A 90 13.01 -17.56 -16.92
N PRO A 91 14.17 -17.09 -16.41
CA PRO A 91 15.01 -17.93 -15.55
C PRO A 91 14.31 -18.43 -14.29
N ILE A 92 13.46 -17.61 -13.66
CA ILE A 92 12.71 -18.02 -12.47
C ILE A 92 11.72 -19.12 -12.82
N GLN A 93 10.96 -18.98 -13.90
CA GLN A 93 10.02 -19.99 -14.35
C GLN A 93 10.72 -21.32 -14.66
N MET A 94 11.88 -21.26 -15.31
CA MET A 94 12.69 -22.45 -15.61
C MET A 94 13.18 -23.13 -14.31
N ARG A 95 13.64 -22.36 -13.33
CA ARG A 95 14.10 -22.89 -12.03
C ARG A 95 12.95 -23.45 -11.19
N LEU A 96 11.77 -22.84 -11.24
CA LEU A 96 10.55 -23.37 -10.60
C LEU A 96 10.17 -24.73 -11.21
N ASN A 97 10.18 -24.83 -12.53
CA ASN A 97 9.82 -26.05 -13.24
C ASN A 97 10.84 -27.17 -12.99
N ASN A 98 12.14 -26.87 -13.11
CA ASN A 98 13.19 -27.88 -13.01
C ASN A 98 13.55 -28.25 -11.56
N GLY A 99 13.49 -27.30 -10.62
CA GLY A 99 13.91 -27.51 -9.24
C GLY A 99 12.78 -27.94 -8.30
N TYR A 100 11.57 -27.47 -8.55
CA TYR A 100 10.42 -27.68 -7.65
C TYR A 100 9.24 -28.41 -8.34
N GLY A 101 9.34 -28.70 -9.66
CA GLY A 101 8.26 -29.34 -10.42
C GLY A 101 6.99 -28.48 -10.55
N LEU A 102 7.07 -27.17 -10.25
CA LEU A 102 5.92 -26.28 -10.20
C LEU A 102 5.78 -25.48 -11.49
N ILE A 103 4.67 -25.71 -12.21
CA ILE A 103 4.32 -24.95 -13.41
C ILE A 103 3.57 -23.69 -13.00
N MET A 104 4.30 -22.60 -12.79
CA MET A 104 3.73 -21.29 -12.50
C MET A 104 3.59 -20.44 -13.78
N ASN A 105 2.45 -19.75 -13.94
CA ASN A 105 2.23 -18.84 -15.06
C ASN A 105 3.19 -17.64 -15.00
N HIS A 106 3.86 -17.33 -16.11
CA HIS A 106 4.76 -16.17 -16.23
C HIS A 106 4.11 -14.83 -15.87
N LYS A 107 2.79 -14.67 -16.07
CA LYS A 107 2.05 -13.46 -15.65
C LYS A 107 1.97 -13.34 -14.13
N LYS A 108 1.98 -14.46 -13.40
CA LYS A 108 2.01 -14.47 -11.93
C LYS A 108 3.41 -14.10 -11.44
N ILE A 109 4.44 -14.73 -11.99
CA ILE A 109 5.85 -14.43 -11.67
C ILE A 109 6.16 -12.94 -11.91
N ARG A 110 5.70 -12.36 -13.03
CA ARG A 110 5.90 -10.94 -13.35
C ARG A 110 5.19 -9.97 -12.39
N ARG A 111 4.12 -10.39 -11.72
CA ARG A 111 3.43 -9.59 -10.70
C ARG A 111 4.13 -9.66 -9.34
N ILE A 112 4.92 -10.72 -9.12
CA ILE A 112 5.54 -11.06 -7.84
C ILE A 112 6.97 -10.50 -7.72
N MET A 113 7.77 -10.58 -8.80
CA MET A 113 9.04 -9.86 -8.91
C MET A 113 8.81 -8.36 -8.95
#